data_AF-A0A1Q5A8A4-F1
#
_entry.id   AF-A0A1Q5A8A4-F1
#
_cell.length_a   1.000
_cell.length_b   1.000
_cell.length_c   1.000
_cell.angle_alpha   90.00
_cell.angle_beta   90.00
_cell.angle_gamma   90.00
#
_symmetry.space_group_name_H-M   'P 1'
#
loop_
_entity.id
_entity.type
_entity.pdbx_description
1 polymer ?
#
loop_
_entity_poly.entity_id
_entity_poly.type
_entity_poly.pdbx_seq_one_letter_code
_entity_poly.pdbx_strand_id
1 'polypeptide(L)'
;MSNAPVPTICRAVHYVSHGSPIREDGTQAFPSVRRSAEITEVDEEGRVGLLVKDPIGIHFHPLRGENGPIPYAEPVPGEPLQGGTWHWPEHV
;
A
#
# COMPACT_ATOMS: atom_id res chain seq x y z
N MET A 1 -21.12 5.95 1.26
CA MET A 1 -20.15 5.13 2.01
C MET A 1 -19.60 4.13 1.02
N SER A 2 -18.29 4.13 0.75
CA SER A 2 -17.71 3.15 -0.16
C SER A 2 -17.99 1.75 0.40
N ASN A 3 -18.36 0.82 -0.47
CA ASN A 3 -18.65 -0.56 -0.09
C ASN A 3 -17.35 -1.36 0.14
N ALA A 4 -16.30 -0.67 0.62
CA ALA A 4 -14.97 -1.21 0.75
C ALA A 4 -15.00 -2.35 1.78
N PRO A 5 -14.43 -3.52 1.45
CA PRO A 5 -14.36 -4.63 2.39
C PRO A 5 -13.70 -4.22 3.72
N VAL A 6 -14.15 -4.82 4.83
CA VAL A 6 -13.53 -4.65 6.15
C VAL A 6 -12.14 -5.29 6.15
N PRO A 7 -11.09 -4.60 6.64
CA PRO A 7 -9.75 -5.18 6.75
C PRO A 7 -9.72 -6.31 7.79
N THR A 8 -9.11 -7.44 7.41
CA THR A 8 -8.92 -8.61 8.27
C THR A 8 -7.52 -9.18 8.09
N ILE A 9 -6.98 -9.78 9.15
CA ILE A 9 -5.66 -10.42 9.14
C ILE A 9 -5.63 -11.58 8.13
N CYS A 10 -4.45 -11.82 7.55
CA CYS A 10 -4.16 -12.80 6.49
C CYS A 10 -4.83 -12.50 5.14
N ARG A 11 -5.40 -11.30 4.95
CA ARG A 11 -6.01 -10.94 3.67
C ARG A 11 -4.98 -10.32 2.73
N ALA A 12 -4.99 -10.79 1.48
CA ALA A 12 -4.15 -10.26 0.42
C ALA A 12 -4.62 -8.87 -0.02
N VAL A 13 -3.67 -7.95 -0.19
CA VAL A 13 -3.87 -6.57 -0.65
C VAL A 13 -2.78 -6.14 -1.63
N HIS A 14 -3.00 -5.02 -2.32
CA HIS A 14 -1.93 -4.35 -3.04
C HIS A 14 -1.32 -3.25 -2.16
N TYR A 15 0.00 -3.28 -2.01
CA TYR A 15 0.76 -2.13 -1.52
C TYR A 15 1.31 -1.35 -2.71
N VAL A 16 1.14 -0.03 -2.73
CA VAL A 16 1.76 0.83 -3.74
C VAL A 16 3.10 1.33 -3.18
N SER A 17 4.21 0.91 -3.80
CA SER A 17 5.52 1.40 -3.41
C SER A 17 5.62 2.92 -3.57
N HIS A 18 6.36 3.58 -2.68
CA HIS A 18 6.60 5.03 -2.76
C HIS A 18 7.22 5.48 -4.09
N GLY A 19 8.00 4.62 -4.75
CA GLY A 19 8.87 5.02 -5.84
C GLY A 19 10.01 5.92 -5.34
N SER A 20 10.86 6.39 -6.26
CA SER A 20 11.81 7.46 -5.93
C SER A 20 11.06 8.80 -5.88
N PRO A 21 11.56 9.83 -5.18
CA PRO A 21 11.02 11.17 -5.35
C PRO A 21 10.99 11.59 -6.82
N ILE A 22 9.98 12.39 -7.19
CA ILE A 22 9.96 13.06 -8.50
C ILE A 22 11.01 14.16 -8.45
N ARG A 23 11.87 14.22 -9.46
CA ARG A 23 12.93 15.23 -9.61
C ARG A 23 12.36 16.54 -10.15
N GLU A 24 13.17 17.60 -10.12
CA GLU A 24 12.80 18.92 -10.64
C GLU A 24 12.42 18.89 -12.14
N ASP A 25 13.00 17.96 -12.90
CA ASP A 25 12.69 17.75 -14.34
C ASP A 25 11.42 16.92 -14.59
N GLY A 26 10.69 16.57 -13.53
CA GLY A 26 9.49 15.74 -13.59
C GLY A 26 9.76 14.24 -13.73
N THR A 27 11.02 13.79 -13.78
CA THR A 27 11.36 12.38 -13.90
C THR A 27 11.34 11.65 -12.55
N GLN A 28 11.09 10.34 -12.61
CA GLN A 28 11.15 9.44 -11.46
C GLN A 28 12.00 8.23 -11.86
N ALA A 29 13.07 7.91 -11.11
CA ALA A 29 13.89 6.73 -11.42
C ALA A 29 13.12 5.42 -11.24
N PHE A 30 12.31 5.35 -10.18
CA PHE A 30 11.47 4.19 -9.90
C PHE A 30 10.03 4.66 -9.70
N PRO A 31 9.09 4.29 -10.58
CA PRO A 31 7.70 4.67 -10.42
C PRO A 31 7.05 3.96 -9.23
N SER A 32 5.99 4.57 -8.71
CA SER A 32 5.09 3.92 -7.77
C SER A 32 4.37 2.75 -8.46
N VAL A 33 4.55 1.54 -7.96
CA VAL A 33 3.97 0.32 -8.54
C VAL A 33 3.33 -0.55 -7.46
N ARG A 34 2.34 -1.35 -7.88
CA ARG A 34 1.69 -2.33 -7.00
C ARG A 34 2.66 -3.47 -6.65
N ARG A 35 2.65 -3.86 -5.38
CA ARG A 35 3.37 -5.01 -4.81
C ARG A 35 2.38 -5.90 -4.09
N SER A 36 2.69 -7.20 -4.04
CA SER A 36 1.90 -8.15 -3.27
C SER A 36 2.08 -7.85 -1.79
N ALA A 37 0.98 -7.72 -1.05
CA ALA A 37 1.02 -7.56 0.38
C ALA A 37 -0.06 -8.39 1.08
N GLU A 38 0.11 -8.61 2.37
CA GLU A 38 -0.85 -9.29 3.24
C GLU A 38 -1.02 -8.50 4.54
N ILE A 39 -2.25 -8.39 5.03
CA ILE A 39 -2.55 -7.74 6.31
C ILE A 39 -2.08 -8.65 7.46
N THR A 40 -1.15 -8.16 8.28
CA THR A 40 -0.63 -8.89 9.45
C THR A 40 -1.31 -8.50 10.75
N GLU A 41 -1.88 -7.32 10.82
CA GLU A 41 -2.53 -6.77 12.01
C GLU A 41 -3.53 -5.69 11.61
N VAL A 42 -4.59 -5.54 12.42
CA VAL A 42 -5.64 -4.53 12.27
C VAL A 42 -5.92 -3.96 13.66
N ASP A 43 -5.96 -2.63 13.81
CA ASP A 43 -6.32 -1.99 15.07
C ASP A 43 -7.80 -1.60 15.17
N GLU A 44 -8.17 -1.00 16.30
CA GLU A 44 -9.55 -0.58 16.62
C GLU A 44 -10.07 0.48 15.65
N GLU A 45 -9.19 1.26 15.02
CA GLU A 45 -9.55 2.25 14.00
C GLU A 45 -9.57 1.67 12.57
N GLY A 46 -9.29 0.37 12.41
CA GLY A 46 -9.27 -0.30 11.11
C GLY A 46 -8.03 0.00 10.27
N ARG A 47 -6.97 0.53 10.87
CA ARG A 47 -5.67 0.70 10.21
C ARG A 47 -4.98 -0.66 10.14
N VAL A 48 -4.07 -0.83 9.18
CA VAL A 48 -3.43 -2.13 8.93
C VAL A 48 -1.91 -2.07 9.00
N GLY A 49 -1.34 -3.16 9.49
CA GLY A 49 0.07 -3.50 9.29
C GLY A 49 0.19 -4.49 8.14
N LEU A 50 1.24 -4.36 7.32
CA LEU A 50 1.42 -5.12 6.09
C LEU A 50 2.72 -5.91 6.06
N LEU A 51 2.62 -7.12 5.51
CA LEU A 51 3.73 -7.89 4.98
C LEU A 51 3.81 -7.67 3.47
N VAL A 52 4.80 -6.92 2.98
CA VAL A 52 5.00 -6.66 1.56
C VAL A 52 6.03 -7.63 0.99
N LYS A 53 5.73 -8.19 -0.19
CA LYS A 53 6.57 -9.17 -0.88
C LYS A 53 6.93 -8.66 -2.27
N ASP A 54 8.20 -8.77 -2.61
CA ASP A 54 8.72 -8.56 -3.96
C ASP A 54 9.78 -9.62 -4.31
N PRO A 55 10.28 -9.69 -5.56
CA PRO A 55 11.27 -10.69 -5.94
C PRO A 55 12.62 -10.60 -5.19
N ILE A 56 12.86 -9.51 -4.47
CA ILE A 56 14.12 -9.19 -3.79
C ILE A 56 14.02 -9.46 -2.28
N GLY A 57 12.80 -9.51 -1.72
CA GLY A 57 12.61 -9.80 -0.31
C GLY A 57 11.20 -9.62 0.22
N ILE A 58 11.15 -9.60 1.55
CA ILE A 58 9.95 -9.49 2.36
C ILE A 58 10.16 -8.33 3.34
N HIS A 59 9.22 -7.39 3.37
CA HIS A 59 9.32 -6.15 4.11
C HIS A 59 8.12 -5.99 5.05
N PHE A 60 8.37 -5.65 6.30
CA PHE A 60 7.32 -5.46 7.31
C PHE A 60 7.02 -3.97 7.50
N HIS A 61 5.75 -3.61 7.40
CA HIS A 61 5.21 -2.30 7.72
C HIS A 61 4.25 -2.45 8.90
N PRO A 62 4.76 -2.48 10.15
CA PRO A 62 3.91 -2.60 11.32
C PRO A 62 3.07 -1.33 11.53
N LEU A 63 1.89 -1.48 12.14
CA LEU A 63 1.03 -0.41 12.68
C LEU A 63 1.80 0.52 13.60
N ARG A 64 2.70 -0.04 14.40
CA ARG A 64 3.53 0.70 15.35
C ARG A 64 4.97 0.73 14.84
N GLY A 65 5.44 1.91 14.48
CA GLY A 65 6.82 2.13 14.05
C GLY A 65 6.92 3.29 13.07
N GLU A 66 8.14 3.55 12.59
CA GLU A 66 8.39 4.64 11.64
C GLU A 66 7.79 4.37 10.24
N ASN A 67 7.48 3.10 9.95
CA ASN A 67 7.07 2.63 8.62
C ASN A 67 5.56 2.33 8.50
N GLY A 68 4.74 2.67 9.49
CA GLY A 68 3.29 2.50 9.44
C GLY A 68 2.54 3.38 10.45
N PRO A 69 1.19 3.32 10.49
CA PRO A 69 0.32 2.50 9.64
C PRO A 69 0.29 2.96 8.18
N ILE A 70 0.09 2.04 7.23
CA ILE A 70 0.00 2.40 5.81
C ILE A 70 -1.41 2.92 5.50
N PRO A 71 -1.55 4.13 4.93
CA PRO A 71 -2.85 4.70 4.59
C PRO A 71 -3.54 3.92 3.47
N TYR A 72 -4.86 3.78 3.58
CA TYR A 72 -5.71 3.27 2.51
C TYR A 72 -5.95 4.36 1.46
N ALA A 73 -5.81 4.01 0.17
CA ALA A 73 -6.20 4.90 -0.93
C ALA A 73 -6.69 4.10 -2.13
N GLU A 74 -7.90 4.39 -2.61
CA GLU A 74 -8.42 3.77 -3.83
C GLU A 74 -7.70 4.32 -5.07
N PRO A 75 -7.27 3.45 -6.00
CA PRO A 75 -6.79 3.90 -7.29
C PRO A 75 -7.90 4.65 -8.05
N VAL A 76 -7.55 5.82 -8.60
CA VAL A 76 -8.45 6.59 -9.47
C VAL A 76 -8.11 6.27 -10.93
N PRO A 77 -9.08 5.82 -11.75
CA PRO A 77 -8.83 5.50 -13.15
C PRO A 77 -8.24 6.71 -13.92
N GLY A 78 -7.10 6.51 -14.56
CA GLY A 78 -6.41 7.54 -15.34
C GLY A 78 -5.46 8.43 -14.54
N GLU A 79 -5.38 8.26 -13.21
CA GLU A 79 -4.43 8.99 -12.37
C GLU A 79 -3.23 8.11 -11.94
N PRO A 80 -2.07 8.72 -11.65
CA PRO A 80 -0.94 8.00 -11.06
C PRO A 80 -1.30 7.35 -9.71
N LEU A 81 -0.73 6.18 -9.43
CA LEU A 81 -0.90 5.52 -8.14
C LEU A 81 -0.27 6.36 -7.02
N GLN A 82 -1.01 6.57 -5.94
CA GLN A 82 -0.50 7.23 -4.75
C GLN A 82 0.50 6.31 -4.02
N GLY A 83 1.79 6.64 -4.10
CA GLY A 83 2.85 5.89 -3.44
C GLY A 83 2.69 5.88 -1.92
N GLY A 84 3.08 4.77 -1.28
CA GLY A 84 3.00 4.61 0.17
C GLY A 84 1.60 4.30 0.68
N THR A 85 0.70 3.83 -0.17
CA THR A 85 -0.68 3.48 0.19
C THR A 85 -0.95 1.98 -0.02
N TRP A 86 -2.10 1.50 0.43
CA TRP A 86 -2.61 0.19 0.08
C TRP A 86 -4.05 0.25 -0.41
N HIS A 87 -4.45 -0.75 -1.20
CA HIS A 87 -5.81 -0.89 -1.70
C HIS A 87 -6.20 -2.36 -1.90
N TRP A 88 -7.50 -2.60 -2.05
CA TRP A 88 -8.05 -3.92 -2.32
C TRP A 88 -7.67 -4.41 -3.72
N PRO A 89 -7.29 -5.70 -3.90
CA PRO A 89 -6.92 -6.24 -5.21
C PRO A 89 -8.07 -6.19 -6.23
N GLU A 90 -9.31 -6.16 -5.76
CA GLU A 90 -10.51 -6.07 -6.59
C GLU A 90 -10.71 -4.68 -7.22
N HIS A 91 -9.98 -3.66 -6.75
CA HIS A 91 -10.11 -2.26 -7.17
C HIS A 91 -8.83 -1.82 -7.90
N VAL A 92 -8.59 -2.35 -9.11
CA VAL A 92 -7.40 -2.08 -9.94
C VAL A 92 -7.69 -1.17 -11.12
#